data_AF-J9AYJ9-F1
#
_entry.id   AF-J9AYJ9-F1
#
_cell.length_a   1.000
_cell.length_b   1.000
_cell.length_c   1.000
_cell.angle_alpha   90.00
_cell.angle_beta   90.00
_cell.angle_gamma   90.00
#
_symmetry.space_group_name_H-M   'P 1'
#
loop_
_entity.id
_entity.type
_entity.pdbx_description
1 polymer ?
#
loop_
_entity_poly.entity_id
_entity_poly.type
_entity_poly.pdbx_seq_one_letter_code
_entity_poly.pdbx_strand_id
1 'polypeptide(L)'
;MRFLESENISAVKYERMCVEEDAHLVSIHSETENAFVYGLAGCERVFIGLRGQTSDRFGWLDGSRVDFKNFFPGFPLGTQYCAYMSGESMFWYTDSCFTKGCAVCKKVN
;
A
#
# COMPACT_ATOMS: atom_id res chain seq x y z
N MET A 1 5.40 0.85 -12.56
CA MET A 1 4.41 1.22 -11.54
C MET A 1 3.58 2.39 -12.06
N ARG A 2 2.34 2.53 -11.63
CA ARG A 2 1.43 3.62 -12.04
C ARG A 2 0.81 4.26 -10.80
N PHE A 3 0.91 5.57 -10.67
CA PHE A 3 0.27 6.33 -9.60
C PHE A 3 -1.19 6.63 -9.95
N LEU A 4 -2.07 6.52 -8.95
CA LEU A 4 -3.50 6.82 -9.04
C LEU A 4 -3.81 7.93 -8.02
N GLU A 5 -4.05 9.13 -8.54
CA GLU A 5 -4.09 10.40 -7.77
C GLU A 5 -5.44 10.75 -7.13
N SER A 6 -6.49 9.94 -7.31
CA SER A 6 -7.83 10.30 -6.85
C SER A 6 -8.05 10.05 -5.35
N GLU A 7 -7.90 11.08 -4.51
CA GLU A 7 -8.02 10.94 -3.05
C GLU A 7 -9.39 10.49 -2.51
N ASN A 8 -10.40 10.33 -3.37
CA ASN A 8 -11.76 9.96 -2.99
C ASN A 8 -12.10 8.47 -3.24
N ILE A 9 -11.09 7.63 -3.49
CA ILE A 9 -11.22 6.20 -3.77
C ILE A 9 -10.61 5.38 -2.63
N SER A 10 -11.26 4.26 -2.28
CA SER A 10 -10.79 3.37 -1.22
C SER A 10 -9.76 2.34 -1.70
N ALA A 11 -8.93 1.84 -0.79
CA ALA A 11 -7.93 0.81 -1.08
C ALA A 11 -8.51 -0.41 -1.81
N VAL A 12 -9.67 -0.92 -1.35
CA VAL A 12 -10.34 -2.07 -1.99
C VAL A 12 -10.74 -1.76 -3.43
N LYS A 13 -11.19 -0.53 -3.71
CA LYS A 13 -11.56 -0.15 -5.08
C LYS A 13 -10.32 0.02 -5.97
N TYR A 14 -9.23 0.57 -5.43
CA TYR A 14 -7.97 0.64 -6.17
C TYR A 14 -7.39 -0.71 -6.52
N GLU A 15 -7.44 -1.67 -5.60
CA GLU A 15 -6.99 -3.03 -5.89
C GLU A 15 -7.74 -3.62 -7.09
N ARG A 16 -9.06 -3.44 -7.16
CA ARG A 16 -9.85 -3.90 -8.32
C ARG A 16 -9.39 -3.23 -9.62
N MET A 17 -9.13 -1.92 -9.58
CA MET A 17 -8.64 -1.17 -10.74
C MET A 17 -7.25 -1.62 -11.18
N CYS A 18 -6.34 -1.94 -10.25
CA CYS A 18 -5.03 -2.50 -10.60
C CYS A 18 -5.19 -3.89 -11.25
N VAL A 19 -6.06 -4.74 -10.69
CA VAL A 19 -6.29 -6.10 -11.21
C VAL A 19 -6.87 -6.08 -12.64
N GLU A 20 -7.71 -5.11 -12.97
CA GLU A 20 -8.21 -4.89 -14.34
C GLU A 20 -7.08 -4.59 -15.35
N GLU A 21 -5.89 -4.21 -14.90
CA GLU A 21 -4.71 -3.90 -15.72
C GLU A 21 -3.56 -4.91 -15.53
N ASP A 22 -3.86 -6.13 -15.10
CA ASP A 22 -2.89 -7.20 -14.78
C ASP A 22 -1.82 -6.73 -13.77
N ALA A 23 -2.27 -6.00 -12.75
CA ALA A 23 -1.45 -5.45 -11.69
C ALA A 23 -2.11 -5.67 -10.32
N HIS A 24 -1.37 -5.36 -9.26
CA HIS A 24 -1.91 -5.21 -7.92
C HIS A 24 -1.49 -3.87 -7.35
N LEU A 25 -2.11 -3.46 -6.24
CA LEU A 25 -1.51 -2.45 -5.38
C LEU A 25 -0.06 -2.82 -5.05
N VAL A 26 0.82 -1.82 -5.02
CA VAL A 26 2.26 -2.01 -5.00
C VAL A 26 2.74 -2.85 -3.81
N SER A 27 3.48 -3.92 -4.09
CA SER A 27 4.36 -4.61 -3.15
C SER A 27 5.71 -3.92 -3.09
N ILE A 28 6.30 -3.83 -1.90
CA ILE A 28 7.59 -3.14 -1.68
C ILE A 28 8.56 -4.10 -0.99
N HIS A 29 9.71 -4.36 -1.62
CA HIS A 29 10.70 -5.36 -1.23
C HIS A 29 12.07 -4.77 -0.89
N SER A 30 12.22 -3.44 -0.95
CA SER A 30 13.48 -2.77 -0.60
C SER A 30 13.26 -1.32 -0.19
N GLU A 31 14.25 -0.75 0.49
CA GLU A 31 14.29 0.68 0.80
C GLU A 31 14.29 1.54 -0.46
N THR A 32 15.01 1.13 -1.51
CA THR A 32 15.03 1.82 -2.81
C THR A 32 13.66 1.84 -3.47
N GLU A 33 12.94 0.71 -3.44
CA GLU A 33 11.57 0.63 -3.96
C GLU A 33 10.60 1.49 -3.13
N ASN A 34 10.78 1.52 -1.80
CA ASN A 34 10.00 2.37 -0.91
C ASN A 34 10.18 3.86 -1.23
N ALA A 35 11.42 4.30 -1.40
CA ALA A 35 11.75 5.68 -1.78
C ALA A 35 11.22 6.03 -3.17
N PHE A 36 11.24 5.07 -4.11
CA PHE A 36 10.67 5.27 -5.44
C PHE A 36 9.15 5.46 -5.38
N VAL A 37 8.43 4.64 -4.62
CA VAL A 37 6.98 4.80 -4.41
C VAL A 37 6.66 6.15 -3.75
N TYR A 38 7.46 6.56 -2.76
CA TYR A 38 7.31 7.87 -2.12
C TYR A 38 7.47 9.02 -3.12
N GLY A 39 8.52 9.00 -3.95
CA GLY A 39 8.77 10.05 -4.94
C GLY A 39 7.75 10.10 -6.08
N LEU A 40 7.03 9.01 -6.35
CA LEU A 40 5.93 8.97 -7.32
C LEU A 40 4.64 9.58 -6.78
N ALA A 41 4.43 9.56 -5.47
CA ALA A 41 3.13 9.82 -4.88
C ALA A 41 3.05 11.23 -4.28
N GLY A 42 2.00 11.98 -4.64
CA GLY A 42 1.79 13.37 -4.21
C GLY A 42 0.70 13.56 -3.14
N CYS A 43 0.23 12.48 -2.50
CA CYS A 43 -0.90 12.52 -1.57
C CYS A 43 -0.46 12.22 -0.14
N GLU A 44 -1.22 12.71 0.84
CA GLU A 44 -0.95 12.46 2.27
C GLU A 44 -1.02 10.95 2.61
N ARG A 45 -1.98 10.25 1.99
CA ARG A 45 -2.23 8.82 2.17
C ARG A 45 -2.11 8.09 0.84
N VAL A 46 -1.14 7.19 0.74
CA VAL A 46 -0.89 6.39 -0.47
C VAL A 46 -1.03 4.92 -0.13
N PHE A 47 -2.16 4.30 -0.51
CA PHE A 47 -2.39 2.88 -0.28
C PHE A 47 -1.40 2.02 -1.07
N ILE A 48 -0.86 1.02 -0.36
CA ILE A 48 0.03 -0.01 -0.89
C ILE A 48 -0.64 -1.37 -0.78
N GLY A 49 -0.08 -2.39 -1.42
CA GLY A 49 -0.70 -3.71 -1.56
C GLY A 49 -0.65 -4.58 -0.31
N LEU A 50 -0.32 -4.04 0.86
CA LEU A 50 -0.22 -4.82 2.09
C LEU A 50 -1.56 -4.83 2.82
N ARG A 51 -2.07 -6.02 3.14
CA ARG A 51 -3.31 -6.21 3.90
C ARG A 51 -3.07 -7.14 5.08
N GLY A 52 -3.69 -6.85 6.23
CA GLY A 52 -3.54 -7.67 7.42
C GLY A 52 -4.86 -7.99 8.12
N GLN A 53 -4.93 -9.18 8.71
CA GLN A 53 -6.02 -9.57 9.61
C GLN A 53 -5.71 -9.19 11.05
N THR A 54 -4.45 -9.36 11.47
CA THR A 54 -3.89 -9.04 12.78
C THR A 54 -2.44 -8.56 12.61
N SER A 55 -1.80 -8.07 13.68
CA SER A 55 -0.43 -7.54 13.61
C SER A 55 0.63 -8.56 13.19
N ASP A 56 0.36 -9.84 13.40
CA ASP A 56 1.20 -10.99 13.04
C ASP A 56 0.76 -11.70 11.75
N ARG A 57 -0.39 -11.34 11.17
CA ARG A 57 -0.96 -11.98 9.98
C ARG A 57 -1.30 -10.95 8.92
N PHE A 58 -0.33 -10.69 8.06
CA PHE A 58 -0.45 -9.78 6.92
C PHE A 58 0.40 -10.26 5.73
N GLY A 59 0.03 -9.80 4.54
CA GLY A 59 0.68 -10.19 3.29
C GLY A 59 0.43 -9.20 2.17
N TRP A 60 1.21 -9.30 1.11
CA TRP A 60 0.99 -8.57 -0.12
C TRP A 60 -0.16 -9.19 -0.92
N LEU A 61 -0.97 -8.35 -1.56
CA LEU A 61 -2.10 -8.77 -2.40
C LEU A 61 -1.67 -9.51 -3.67
N ASP A 62 -0.46 -9.24 -4.17
CA ASP A 62 0.14 -9.94 -5.30
C ASP A 62 0.71 -11.33 -4.93
N GLY A 63 0.63 -11.73 -3.66
CA GLY A 63 1.13 -13.02 -3.16
C GLY A 63 2.65 -13.09 -2.99
N SER A 64 3.38 -12.01 -3.23
CA SER A 64 4.82 -11.94 -2.99
C SER A 64 5.15 -12.07 -1.49
N ARG A 65 6.40 -12.45 -1.19
CA ARG A 65 6.85 -12.60 0.20
C ARG A 65 6.99 -11.24 0.87
N VAL A 66 6.67 -11.18 2.16
CA VAL A 66 6.93 -10.00 2.99
C VAL A 66 8.35 -10.09 3.55
N ASP A 67 9.31 -9.60 2.77
CA ASP A 67 10.75 -9.57 3.06
C ASP A 67 11.27 -8.18 3.47
N PHE A 68 10.48 -7.14 3.22
CA PHE A 68 10.76 -5.77 3.64
C PHE A 68 9.55 -5.16 4.36
N LYS A 69 9.83 -4.35 5.39
CA LYS A 69 8.81 -3.68 6.21
C LYS A 69 9.31 -2.29 6.58
N ASN A 70 8.53 -1.25 6.29
CA ASN A 70 8.83 0.12 6.70
C ASN A 70 7.69 0.73 7.53
N PHE A 71 7.10 -0.05 8.43
CA PHE A 71 6.07 0.47 9.34
C PHE A 71 6.63 1.55 10.26
N PHE A 72 5.81 2.56 10.56
CA PHE A 72 6.10 3.48 11.65
C PHE A 72 6.16 2.71 12.98
N PRO A 73 7.07 3.05 13.92
CA PRO A 73 7.14 2.39 15.22
C PRO A 73 5.77 2.31 15.92
N GLY A 74 5.38 1.10 16.32
CA GLY A 74 4.07 0.82 16.92
C GLY A 74 3.00 0.30 15.95
N PHE A 75 3.26 0.27 14.64
CA PHE A 75 2.41 -0.35 13.63
C PHE A 75 2.91 -1.74 13.24
N PRO A 76 2.06 -2.60 12.63
CA PRO A 76 0.65 -2.40 12.28
C PRO A 76 -0.32 -2.38 13.48
N LEU A 77 -1.43 -1.64 13.35
CA LEU A 77 -2.51 -1.56 14.35
C LEU A 77 -3.86 -2.03 13.80
N GLY A 78 -4.72 -2.52 14.69
CA GLY A 78 -6.09 -2.90 14.37
C GLY A 78 -6.22 -4.28 13.73
N THR A 79 -7.42 -4.56 13.20
CA THR A 79 -7.78 -5.82 12.55
C THR A 79 -8.39 -5.55 11.18
N GLN A 80 -8.17 -6.44 10.22
CA GLN A 80 -8.67 -6.29 8.84
C GLN A 80 -8.29 -4.93 8.21
N TYR A 81 -7.02 -4.56 8.33
CA TYR A 81 -6.49 -3.28 7.89
C TYR A 81 -5.87 -3.36 6.49
N CYS A 82 -5.74 -2.20 5.85
CA CYS A 82 -4.89 -1.97 4.70
C CYS A 82 -3.76 -1.01 5.08
N ALA A 83 -2.56 -1.27 4.58
CA ALA A 83 -1.44 -0.37 4.82
C ALA A 83 -1.42 0.77 3.81
N TYR A 84 -0.90 1.91 4.25
CA TYR A 84 -0.62 3.05 3.39
C TYR A 84 0.72 3.67 3.77
N MET A 85 1.41 4.23 2.78
CA MET A 85 2.56 5.09 3.00
C MET A 85 2.09 6.52 3.27
N SER A 86 2.67 7.15 4.31
CA SER A 86 2.47 8.57 4.58
C SER A 86 3.32 9.43 3.63
N GLY A 87 2.68 10.40 2.99
CA GLY A 87 3.34 11.42 2.17
C GLY A 87 4.30 12.33 2.95
N GLU A 88 4.27 12.31 4.29
CA GLU A 88 5.13 13.13 5.13
C GLU A 88 6.43 12.43 5.54
N SER A 89 6.46 11.09 5.60
CA SER A 89 7.55 10.39 6.30
C SER A 89 8.02 9.06 5.72
N MET A 90 7.56 8.63 4.53
CA MET A 90 7.86 7.34 3.88
C MET A 90 7.47 6.07 4.68
N PHE A 91 7.06 6.23 5.94
CA PHE A 91 6.65 5.15 6.80
C PHE A 91 5.26 4.64 6.44
N TRP A 92 5.03 3.38 6.76
CA TRP A 92 3.75 2.73 6.57
C TRP A 92 2.93 2.77 7.85
N TYR A 93 1.66 3.09 7.67
CA TYR A 93 0.63 3.10 8.70
C TYR A 93 -0.50 2.16 8.27
N THR A 94 -1.46 1.92 9.15
CA THR A 94 -2.61 1.05 8.88
C THR A 94 -3.91 1.79 9.10
N ASP A 95 -4.87 1.59 8.21
CA ASP A 95 -6.22 2.15 8.30
C ASP A 95 -7.25 1.13 7.81
N SER A 96 -8.54 1.47 7.94
CA SER A 96 -9.62 0.75 7.28
C SER A 96 -9.38 0.69 5.77
N CYS A 97 -9.59 -0.48 5.17
CA CYS A 97 -9.51 -0.65 3.71
C CYS A 97 -10.57 0.16 2.94
N PHE A 98 -11.56 0.73 3.63
CA PHE A 98 -12.59 1.61 3.07
C PHE A 98 -12.23 3.11 3.18
N THR A 99 -11.17 3.44 3.90
CA THR A 99 -10.63 4.80 3.96
C THR A 99 -10.16 5.24 2.57
N LYS A 100 -10.27 6.53 2.29
CA LYS A 100 -9.97 7.13 1.00
C LYS A 100 -8.57 7.74 0.98
N GLY A 101 -7.94 7.71 -0.19
CA GLY A 101 -6.58 8.22 -0.42
C GLY A 101 -6.17 8.01 -1.87
N CYS A 102 -4.88 8.07 -2.14
CA CYS A 102 -4.29 7.71 -3.44
C CYS A 102 -3.72 6.29 -3.38
N ALA A 103 -3.21 5.79 -4.50
CA ALA A 103 -2.56 4.49 -4.54
C ALA A 103 -1.52 4.37 -5.66
N VAL A 104 -0.69 3.32 -5.59
CA VAL A 104 0.24 2.95 -6.67
C VAL A 104 -0.02 1.50 -7.07
N CYS A 105 -0.20 1.25 -8.37
CA CYS A 105 -0.24 -0.10 -8.95
C CYS A 105 1.14 -0.55 -9.42
N LYS A 106 1.43 -1.84 -9.28
CA LYS A 106 2.62 -2.54 -9.79
C LYS A 106 2.17 -3.78 -10.57
N LYS A 107 2.64 -3.91 -11.83
CA LYS A 107 2.43 -5.12 -12.62
C LYS A 107 3.26 -6.26 -12.02
N VAL A 108 2.65 -7.44 -11.96
CA VAL A 108 3.36 -8.68 -11.62
C VAL A 108 4.04 -9.15 -12.90
N ASN A 109 5.34 -9.37 -12.84
CA ASN A 109 6.13 -9.84 -13.98
C ASN A 109 6.33 -11.36 -13.89
#